data_AF-A0A670Z7F5-F1
#
_entry.id   AF-A0A670Z7F5-F1
#
_cell.length_a   1.000
_cell.length_b   1.000
_cell.length_c   1.000
_cell.angle_alpha   90.00
_cell.angle_beta   90.00
_cell.angle_gamma   90.00
#
_symmetry.space_group_name_H-M   'P 1'
#
loop_
_entity.id
_entity.type
_entity.pdbx_description
1 polymer ?
#
loop_
_entity_poly.entity_id
_entity_poly.type
_entity_poly.pdbx_seq_one_letter_code
_entity_poly.pdbx_strand_id
1 'polypeptide(L)' 'MGAVDCHCHLAAPEFQRDIESVLEDAKKSSVLALVVVAEHSGDFTKIIQLSERY' A
#
# COMPACT_ATOMS: atom_id res chain seq x y z
N MET A 1 -5.78 -18.99 5.33
CA MET A 1 -4.72 -18.20 5.99
C MET A 1 -4.31 -17.10 5.02
N GLY A 2 -4.27 -15.83 5.46
CA GLY A 2 -3.87 -14.70 4.61
C GLY A 2 -2.45 -14.23 4.92
N ALA A 3 -1.80 -13.61 3.93
CA ALA A 3 -0.44 -13.08 4.09
C ALA A 3 -0.47 -11.66 4.68
N VAL A 4 0.53 -11.32 5.50
CA VAL A 4 0.77 -9.94 5.92
C VAL A 4 2.06 -9.49 5.24
N ASP A 5 1.96 -8.46 4.41
CA ASP A 5 3.14 -7.78 3.91
C ASP A 5 3.62 -6.79 4.97
N CYS A 6 4.69 -7.15 5.66
CA CYS A 6 5.18 -6.40 6.81
C CYS A 6 6.01 -5.17 6.43
N HIS A 7 6.33 -4.95 5.15
CA HIS A 7 7.15 -3.83 4.71
C HIS A 7 7.03 -3.58 3.20
N CYS A 8 6.30 -2.55 2.80
CA CYS A 8 6.19 -2.18 1.39
C CYS A 8 6.13 -0.66 1.14
N HIS A 9 6.55 -0.26 -0.06
CA HIS A 9 6.56 1.14 -0.50
C HIS A 9 5.36 1.44 -1.41
N LEU A 10 4.13 1.25 -0.91
CA LEU A 10 2.92 1.49 -1.71
C LEU A 10 2.74 2.98 -2.11
N ALA A 11 3.35 3.90 -1.36
CA ALA A 11 3.37 5.33 -1.69
C ALA A 11 4.34 5.69 -2.84
N ALA A 12 5.12 4.75 -3.36
CA ALA A 12 6.10 5.02 -4.40
C ALA A 12 5.44 5.47 -5.74
N PRO A 13 6.15 6.25 -6.58
CA PRO A 13 5.61 6.73 -7.87
C PRO A 13 5.18 5.62 -8.82
N GLU A 14 5.78 4.43 -8.72
CA GLU A 14 5.55 3.27 -9.58
C GLU A 14 4.09 2.80 -9.53
N PHE A 15 3.44 2.92 -8.36
CA PHE A 15 2.05 2.51 -8.14
C PHE A 15 1.04 3.63 -8.41
N GLN A 16 1.46 4.85 -8.73
CA GLN A 16 0.55 6.00 -8.82
C GLN A 16 -0.55 5.83 -9.88
N ARG A 17 -0.32 5.05 -10.92
CA ARG A 17 -1.26 4.88 -12.04
C ARG A 17 -2.30 3.80 -11.82
N ASP A 18 -2.01 2.82 -10.95
CA ASP A 18 -2.75 1.57 -10.86
C ASP A 18 -2.91 1.03 -9.43
N ILE A 19 -2.68 1.87 -8.40
CA ILE A 19 -2.77 1.48 -7.00
C ILE A 19 -4.09 0.80 -6.63
N GLU A 20 -5.23 1.26 -7.17
CA GLU A 20 -6.53 0.61 -6.98
C GLU A 20 -6.53 -0.83 -7.51
N SER A 21 -5.99 -1.05 -8.71
CA SER A 21 -5.93 -2.39 -9.30
C SER A 21 -4.99 -3.30 -8.51
N VAL A 22 -3.84 -2.78 -8.09
CA VAL A 22 -2.86 -3.51 -7.28
C VAL A 22 -3.46 -3.95 -5.95
N LEU A 23 -4.19 -3.07 -5.27
CA LEU A 23 -4.85 -3.39 -4.00
C LEU A 23 -5.99 -4.42 -4.17
N GLU A 24 -6.76 -4.33 -5.26
CA GLU A 24 -7.79 -5.34 -5.56
C GLU A 24 -7.18 -6.71 -5.87
N ASP A 25 -6.07 -6.76 -6.60
CA ASP A 25 -5.38 -8.02 -6.88
C ASP A 25 -4.70 -8.59 -5.64
N ALA A 26 -4.20 -7.75 -4.73
CA ALA A 26 -3.68 -8.17 -3.43
C ALA A 26 -4.78 -8.84 -2.56
N LYS A 27 -5.98 -8.25 -2.52
CA LYS A 27 -7.14 -8.84 -1.82
C LYS A 27 -7.52 -10.22 -2.41
N LYS A 28 -7.59 -10.34 -3.74
CA LYS A 28 -7.86 -11.62 -4.42
C LYS A 28 -6.79 -12.67 -4.13
N SER A 29 -5.55 -12.22 -3.93
CA SER A 29 -4.40 -13.07 -3.61
C SER A 29 -4.29 -13.41 -2.12
N SER A 30 -5.32 -13.13 -1.32
CA SER A 30 -5.36 -13.40 0.14
C SER A 30 -4.30 -12.64 0.95
N VAL A 31 -3.93 -11.43 0.53
CA VAL A 31 -3.19 -10.49 1.39
C VAL A 31 -4.17 -9.88 2.40
N LEU A 32 -3.89 -10.10 3.68
CA LEU A 32 -4.72 -9.66 4.81
C LEU A 32 -4.42 -8.21 5.22
N ALA A 33 -3.14 -7.83 5.22
CA ALA A 33 -2.70 -6.50 5.62
C ALA A 33 -1.39 -6.12 4.92
N LEU A 34 -1.19 -4.81 4.77
CA LEU A 34 0.00 -4.19 4.20
C LEU A 34 0.52 -3.14 5.20
N VAL A 35 1.81 -3.19 5.52
CA VAL A 35 2.48 -2.17 6.32
C VAL A 35 3.25 -1.25 5.37
N VAL A 36 2.64 -0.12 5.05
CA VAL A 36 3.22 0.88 4.15
C VAL A 36 4.23 1.73 4.91
N VAL A 37 5.46 1.81 4.40
CA VAL A 37 6.54 2.59 4.99
C VAL A 37 6.87 3.84 4.17
N ALA A 38 7.42 4.86 4.85
CA ALA A 38 7.99 6.04 4.22
C ALA A 38 9.49 5.84 3.97
N GLU A 39 10.01 6.41 2.88
CA GLU A 39 11.46 6.54 2.67
C GLU A 39 11.93 7.96 3.00
N HIS A 40 11.12 8.96 2.65
CA HIS A 40 11.40 10.37 2.95
C HIS A 40 10.15 11.13 3.41
N SER A 41 10.34 12.32 3.99
CA SER A 41 9.25 13.15 4.52
C SER A 41 8.18 13.52 3.49
N GLY A 42 8.53 13.53 2.20
CA GLY A 42 7.58 13.75 1.11
C GLY A 42 6.50 12.67 1.00
N ASP A 43 6.70 11.48 1.58
CA ASP A 43 5.74 10.37 1.50
C ASP A 43 4.64 10.46 2.56
N PHE A 44 4.87 11.23 3.63
CA PHE A 44 4.06 11.13 4.86
C PHE A 44 2.59 11.40 4.59
N THR A 45 2.26 12.50 3.90
CA THR A 45 0.86 12.84 3.59
C THR A 45 0.20 11.76 2.75
N LYS A 46 0.89 11.22 1.74
CA LYS A 46 0.35 10.18 0.86
C LYS A 46 0.09 8.88 1.63
N ILE A 47 0.99 8.49 2.54
CA ILE A 47 0.82 7.29 3.37
C ILE A 47 -0.37 7.42 4.33
N ILE A 48 -0.53 8.57 4.99
CA ILE A 48 -1.69 8.81 5.86
C ILE A 48 -2.99 8.74 5.05
N GLN A 49 -3.05 9.42 3.89
CA GLN A 49 -4.21 9.36 3.00
C GLN A 49 -4.53 7.95 2.52
N LEU A 50 -3.50 7.12 2.25
CA LEU A 50 -3.71 5.71 1.90
C LEU A 50 -4.32 4.92 3.07
N SER A 51 -3.85 5.15 4.30
CA SER A 51 -4.37 4.46 5.49
C SER A 51 -5.80 4.86 5.88
N GLU A 52 -6.22 6.07 5.53
CA GLU A 52 -7.60 6.53 5.79
C GLU A 52 -8.58 6.00 4.72
N ARG A 53 -8.08 5.75 3.50
CA ARG A 53 -8.89 5.32 2.36
C ARG A 53 -9.15 3.82 2.35
N TYR A 54 -8.24 3.00 2.86
CA TYR A 54 -8.27 1.53 2.78
C TYR A 54 -8.15 0.89 4.16
#